data_AF-A0A090W2B6-F1
#
_entry.id   AF-A0A090W2B6-F1
#
_cell.length_a   1.000
_cell.length_b   1.000
_cell.length_c   1.000
_cell.angle_alpha   90.00
_cell.angle_beta   90.00
_cell.angle_gamma   90.00
#
_symmetry.space_group_name_H-M   'P 1'
#
loop_
_entity.id
_entity.type
_entity.pdbx_description
1 polymer ?
#
loop_
_entity_poly.entity_id
_entity_poly.type
_entity_poly.pdbx_seq_one_letter_code
_entity_poly.pdbx_strand_id
1 'polypeptide(L)'
;MKLKKLKVKQRYFNFLVFLSKDNKTILEKRKGKGIWQNLYQFPLIETDDNMAHNDFLKLVKAHSLLNGKTFELHQYNNVPKVHKLSHQHLNTTFWIVNIDLVENGVPFETITDYPVPILIGNFIEVFHF
;
A
#
# COMPACT_ATOMS: atom_id res chain seq x y z
N MET A 1 -32.54 26.67 2.85
CA MET A 1 -31.61 26.06 3.82
C MET A 1 -30.56 25.26 3.06
N LYS A 2 -29.26 25.61 3.16
CA LYS A 2 -28.17 24.97 2.40
C LYS A 2 -27.69 23.73 3.16
N LEU A 3 -28.24 22.54 2.86
CA LEU A 3 -27.62 21.28 3.29
C LEU A 3 -26.32 21.09 2.49
N LYS A 4 -25.17 21.40 3.12
CA LYS A 4 -23.87 20.95 2.61
C LYS A 4 -23.88 19.42 2.64
N LYS A 5 -24.17 18.78 1.49
CA LYS A 5 -23.95 17.34 1.30
C LYS A 5 -22.53 17.04 1.76
N LEU A 6 -22.39 16.27 2.85
CA LEU A 6 -21.10 15.71 3.26
C LEU A 6 -20.59 14.89 2.08
N LYS A 7 -19.68 15.45 1.28
CA LYS A 7 -18.99 14.71 0.23
C LYS A 7 -18.34 13.52 0.92
N VAL A 8 -18.82 12.31 0.62
CA VAL A 8 -18.18 11.07 1.05
C VAL A 8 -16.73 11.16 0.56
N LYS A 9 -15.79 11.35 1.48
CA LYS A 9 -14.36 11.36 1.14
C LYS A 9 -14.00 9.91 0.81
N GLN A 10 -13.81 9.65 -0.48
CA GLN A 10 -13.20 8.40 -0.91
C GLN A 10 -11.72 8.47 -0.55
N ARG A 11 -11.19 7.40 0.03
CA ARG A 11 -9.76 7.31 0.32
C ARG A 11 -9.21 6.09 -0.40
N TYR A 12 -8.14 6.31 -1.14
CA TYR A 12 -7.46 5.27 -1.89
C TYR A 12 -6.13 4.98 -1.21
N PHE A 13 -6.00 3.75 -0.73
CA PHE A 13 -4.86 3.24 -0.01
C PHE A 13 -4.05 2.40 -0.98
N ASN A 14 -2.96 2.99 -1.48
CA ASN A 14 -2.08 2.34 -2.44
C ASN A 14 -0.87 1.76 -1.70
N PHE A 15 -0.92 0.47 -1.37
CA PHE A 15 0.17 -0.24 -0.73
C PHE A 15 1.26 -0.58 -1.75
N LEU A 16 2.50 -0.20 -1.45
CA LEU A 16 3.68 -0.47 -2.26
C LEU A 16 4.39 -1.71 -1.72
N VAL A 17 4.24 -2.82 -2.42
CA VAL A 17 4.90 -4.08 -2.09
C VAL A 17 6.23 -4.12 -2.82
N PHE A 18 7.30 -3.83 -2.10
CA PHE A 18 8.65 -3.88 -2.65
C PHE A 18 9.11 -5.33 -2.76
N LEU A 19 9.62 -5.69 -3.94
CA LEU A 19 10.27 -6.98 -4.19
C LEU A 19 11.66 -6.69 -4.72
N SER A 20 12.66 -6.92 -3.87
CA SER A 20 14.04 -6.87 -4.29
C SER A 20 14.49 -8.18 -4.92
N LYS A 21 15.59 -8.15 -5.69
CA LYS A 21 16.20 -9.38 -6.25
C LYS A 21 16.64 -10.38 -5.18
N ASP A 22 16.92 -9.89 -3.96
CA ASP A 22 17.25 -10.70 -2.80
C ASP A 22 16.02 -11.09 -1.95
N ASN A 23 14.81 -11.07 -2.53
CA ASN A 23 13.55 -11.44 -1.90
C ASN A 23 13.27 -10.67 -0.59
N LYS A 24 13.59 -9.38 -0.56
CA LYS A 24 13.26 -8.49 0.56
C LYS A 24 12.17 -7.51 0.19
N THR A 25 11.49 -7.04 1.23
CA THR A 25 10.46 -6.01 1.16
C THR A 25 10.67 -4.93 2.22
N ILE A 26 9.87 -3.87 2.15
CA ILE A 26 9.85 -2.81 3.16
C ILE A 26 8.58 -2.95 3.98
N LEU A 27 8.72 -2.92 5.30
CA LEU A 27 7.61 -2.78 6.24
C LEU A 27 7.83 -1.56 7.13
N GLU A 28 6.77 -0.80 7.34
CA GLU A 28 6.76 0.35 8.24
C GLU A 28 5.78 0.09 9.38
N LYS A 29 6.23 0.34 10.61
CA LYS A 29 5.36 0.26 11.78
C LYS A 29 4.48 1.51 11.85
N ARG A 30 3.17 1.31 11.83
CA ARG A 30 2.21 2.42 11.89
C ARG A 30 2.16 3.00 13.30
N LYS A 31 2.65 4.24 13.45
CA LYS A 31 2.69 4.97 14.74
C LYS A 31 1.43 5.81 15.03
N GLY A 32 0.48 5.89 14.10
CA GLY A 32 -0.73 6.70 14.24
C GLY A 32 -1.82 6.05 15.11
N LYS A 33 -2.69 6.87 15.71
CA LYS A 33 -3.89 6.41 16.42
C LYS A 33 -4.89 5.81 15.43
N GLY A 34 -5.39 4.61 15.69
CA GLY A 34 -6.41 3.94 14.85
C GLY A 34 -6.39 2.41 14.99
N ILE A 35 -7.24 1.73 14.20
CA ILE A 35 -7.42 0.26 14.24
C ILE A 35 -6.16 -0.56 13.89
N TRP A 36 -5.17 0.06 13.24
CA TRP A 36 -3.90 -0.56 12.86
C TRP A 36 -2.70 0.06 13.59
N GLN A 37 -2.92 0.68 14.75
CA GLN A 37 -1.83 1.18 15.57
C GLN A 37 -0.92 0.03 16.00
N ASN A 38 0.41 0.25 15.96
CA ASN A 38 1.44 -0.74 16.27
C ASN A 38 1.54 -1.96 15.34
N LEU A 39 0.75 -1.99 14.25
CA LEU A 39 0.89 -3.01 13.21
C LEU A 39 1.92 -2.59 12.16
N TYR A 40 2.53 -3.59 11.54
CA TYR A 40 3.42 -3.41 10.40
C TYR A 40 2.60 -3.41 9.11
N GLN A 41 2.96 -2.52 8.19
CA GLN A 41 2.32 -2.44 6.89
C GLN A 41 3.35 -2.12 5.82
N PHE A 42 3.02 -2.43 4.57
CA PHE A 42 3.78 -1.93 3.42
C PHE A 42 3.71 -0.39 3.36
N PRO A 43 4.74 0.28 2.78
CA PRO A 43 4.67 1.70 2.50
C PRO A 43 3.41 2.05 1.74
N LEU A 44 2.73 3.09 2.19
CA LEU A 44 1.38 3.44 1.75
C LEU A 44 1.38 4.84 1.14
N ILE A 45 0.83 4.97 -0.07
CA ILE A 45 0.50 6.25 -0.67
C ILE A 45 -1.01 6.45 -0.61
N GLU A 46 -1.46 7.41 0.20
CA GLU A 46 -2.86 7.80 0.28
C GLU A 46 -3.19 8.81 -0.84
N THR A 47 -4.22 8.54 -1.63
CA THR A 47 -4.75 9.49 -2.62
C THR A 47 -6.24 9.78 -2.36
N ASP A 48 -6.66 11.01 -2.65
CA ASP A 48 -8.06 11.45 -2.50
C ASP A 48 -8.97 10.98 -3.64
N ASP A 49 -8.39 10.51 -4.75
CA ASP A 49 -9.12 10.04 -5.94
C ASP A 49 -8.41 8.84 -6.60
N ASN A 50 -9.09 8.17 -7.53
CA ASN A 50 -8.53 7.10 -8.34
C ASN A 50 -7.64 7.73 -9.42
N MET A 51 -6.34 7.73 -9.17
CA MET A 51 -5.37 8.32 -10.08
C MET A 51 -5.01 7.34 -11.20
N ALA A 52 -4.88 7.83 -12.43
CA ALA A 52 -4.39 7.03 -13.54
C ALA A 52 -2.99 6.48 -13.24
N HIS A 53 -2.69 5.27 -13.71
CA HIS A 53 -1.42 4.58 -13.48
C HIS A 53 -0.20 5.48 -13.71
N ASN A 54 -0.22 6.26 -14.81
CA ASN A 54 0.92 7.08 -15.21
C ASN A 54 1.17 8.26 -14.25
N ASP A 55 0.13 8.81 -13.63
CA ASP A 55 0.25 9.87 -12.64
C ASP A 55 0.62 9.30 -11.27
N PHE A 56 0.07 8.14 -10.92
CA PHE A 56 0.49 7.42 -9.72
C PHE A 56 1.98 7.04 -9.78
N LEU A 57 2.46 6.58 -10.95
CA LEU A 57 3.87 6.29 -11.17
C LEU A 57 4.77 7.49 -10.89
N LYS A 58 4.34 8.72 -11.19
CA LYS A 58 5.11 9.94 -10.85
C LYS A 58 5.21 10.13 -9.34
N LEU A 59 4.11 9.91 -8.60
CA LEU A 59 4.12 9.96 -7.13
C LEU A 59 5.04 8.91 -6.54
N VAL A 60 4.99 7.69 -7.06
CA VAL A 60 5.87 6.58 -6.64
C VAL A 60 7.33 6.91 -6.93
N LYS A 61 7.65 7.47 -8.11
CA LYS A 61 9.02 7.92 -8.44
C LYS A 61 9.53 9.03 -7.52
N ALA A 62 8.65 9.92 -7.07
CA ALA A 62 8.97 10.99 -6.13
C ALA A 62 9.01 10.52 -4.66
N HIS A 63 8.59 9.28 -4.38
CA HIS A 63 8.59 8.72 -3.04
C HIS A 63 10.03 8.56 -2.53
N SER A 64 10.29 8.90 -1.28
CA SER A 64 11.63 8.90 -0.68
C SER A 64 12.36 7.55 -0.81
N LEU A 65 11.63 6.44 -0.77
CA LEU A 65 12.15 5.08 -0.90
C LEU A 65 12.63 4.73 -2.33
N LEU A 66 12.15 5.45 -3.34
CA LEU A 66 12.36 5.17 -4.78
C LEU A 66 13.00 6.31 -5.56
N ASN A 67 13.17 7.46 -4.92
CA ASN A 67 13.74 8.64 -5.56
C ASN A 67 15.15 8.32 -6.09
N GLY A 68 15.34 8.46 -7.40
CA GLY A 68 16.61 8.18 -8.08
C GLY A 68 16.92 6.69 -8.28
N LYS A 69 15.99 5.78 -7.98
CA LYS A 69 16.16 4.33 -8.21
C LYS A 69 15.39 3.87 -9.44
N THR A 70 15.90 2.85 -10.12
CA THR A 70 15.20 2.15 -11.20
C THR A 70 14.31 1.08 -10.60
N PHE A 71 13.04 1.04 -11.02
CA PHE A 71 12.07 0.05 -10.56
C PHE A 71 10.99 -0.16 -11.61
N GLU A 72 10.31 -1.30 -11.53
CA GLU A 72 9.10 -1.60 -12.31
C GLU A 72 7.89 -1.61 -11.39
N LEU A 73 6.79 -0.96 -11.81
CA LEU A 73 5.57 -0.84 -11.03
C LEU A 73 4.44 -1.63 -11.70
N HIS A 74 3.90 -2.62 -11.00
CA HIS A 74 2.79 -3.44 -11.48
C HIS A 74 1.61 -3.34 -10.53
N GLN A 75 0.40 -3.16 -11.07
CA GLN A 75 -0.81 -3.23 -10.25
C GLN A 75 -1.16 -4.70 -10.01
N TYR A 76 -1.20 -5.13 -8.75
CA TYR A 76 -1.52 -6.52 -8.42
C TYR A 76 -3.04 -6.76 -8.41
N ASN A 77 -3.80 -5.89 -7.75
CA ASN A 77 -5.26 -6.04 -7.64
C ASN A 77 -5.98 -5.11 -8.61
N ASN A 78 -6.71 -5.70 -9.57
CA ASN A 78 -7.54 -4.94 -10.52
C ASN A 78 -8.93 -4.58 -9.94
N VAL A 79 -9.29 -5.13 -8.77
CA VAL A 79 -10.55 -4.84 -8.09
C VAL A 79 -10.26 -4.32 -6.69
N PRO A 80 -10.49 -3.03 -6.40
CA PRO A 80 -10.38 -2.52 -5.03
C PRO A 80 -11.39 -3.27 -4.16
N LYS A 81 -10.93 -3.93 -3.09
CA LYS A 81 -11.82 -4.44 -2.05
C LYS A 81 -12.43 -3.25 -1.34
N VAL A 82 -13.60 -2.80 -1.82
CA VAL A 82 -14.36 -1.71 -1.20
C VAL A 82 -14.86 -2.22 0.15
N HIS A 83 -14.11 -1.94 1.21
CA HIS A 83 -14.64 -2.07 2.56
C HIS A 83 -15.60 -0.90 2.76
N LYS A 84 -16.90 -1.17 2.63
CA LYS A 84 -17.96 -0.25 3.03
C LYS A 84 -17.96 -0.13 4.55
N LEU A 85 -17.20 0.81 5.08
CA LEU A 85 -17.44 1.32 6.43
C LEU A 85 -18.62 2.29 6.33
N SER A 86 -19.51 2.31 7.32
CA SER A 86 -20.81 3.01 7.28
C SER A 86 -20.79 4.50 6.88
N HIS A 87 -19.61 5.13 6.81
CA HIS A 87 -19.43 6.52 6.40
C HIS A 87 -18.30 6.77 5.38
N GLN A 88 -17.54 5.75 4.96
CA GLN A 88 -16.37 5.91 4.10
C GLN A 88 -16.15 4.70 3.18
N HIS A 89 -15.76 4.98 1.93
CA HIS A 89 -15.26 3.95 1.00
C HIS A 89 -13.74 3.97 1.04
N LEU A 90 -13.17 2.88 1.58
CA LEU A 90 -11.74 2.62 1.49
C LEU A 90 -11.49 1.74 0.26
N ASN A 91 -10.73 2.27 -0.69
CA ASN A 91 -10.27 1.51 -1.85
C ASN A 91 -8.82 1.11 -1.60
N THR A 92 -8.53 -0.18 -1.52
CA THR A 92 -7.16 -0.66 -1.29
C THR A 92 -6.61 -1.29 -2.55
N THR A 93 -5.48 -0.77 -3.03
CA THR A 93 -4.77 -1.28 -4.20
C THR A 93 -3.38 -1.69 -3.79
N PHE A 94 -2.94 -2.87 -4.23
CA PHE A 94 -1.59 -3.35 -4.03
C PHE A 94 -0.80 -3.15 -5.31
N TRP A 95 0.37 -2.52 -5.17
CA TRP A 95 1.28 -2.19 -6.25
C TRP A 95 2.60 -2.91 -6.00
N ILE A 96 2.98 -3.82 -6.89
CA ILE A 96 4.26 -4.50 -6.82
C ILE A 96 5.32 -3.58 -7.40
N VAL A 97 6.37 -3.33 -6.62
CA VAL A 97 7.52 -2.53 -6.99
C VAL A 97 8.73 -3.45 -7.07
N ASN A 98 9.07 -3.88 -8.29
CA ASN A 98 10.29 -4.66 -8.52
C ASN A 98 11.48 -3.70 -8.55
N ILE A 99 12.45 -3.93 -7.68
CA ILE A 99 13.64 -3.09 -7.56
C ILE A 99 14.88 -3.97 -7.38
N ASP A 100 16.07 -3.48 -7.74
CA ASP A 100 17.29 -4.25 -7.55
C ASP A 100 17.60 -4.48 -6.06
N LEU A 101 17.50 -3.41 -5.25
CA LEU A 101 17.88 -3.44 -3.83
C LEU A 101 16.93 -2.59 -3.00
N VAL A 102 16.55 -3.13 -1.84
CA VAL A 102 15.83 -2.44 -0.79
C VAL A 102 16.76 -2.17 0.39
N GLU A 103 16.85 -0.90 0.81
CA GLU A 103 17.58 -0.52 2.03
C GLU A 103 16.70 -0.76 3.26
N ASN A 104 17.27 -1.37 4.30
CA ASN A 104 16.54 -1.77 5.52
C ASN A 104 15.34 -2.70 5.25
N GLY A 105 15.43 -3.50 4.18
CA GLY A 105 14.40 -4.46 3.85
C GLY A 105 14.38 -5.65 4.80
N VAL A 106 13.19 -6.20 5.01
CA VAL A 106 12.99 -7.48 5.71
C VAL A 106 12.81 -8.59 4.69
N PRO A 107 13.32 -9.81 4.94
CA PRO A 107 13.05 -10.96 4.07
C PRO A 107 11.55 -11.18 3.92
N PHE A 108 11.08 -11.35 2.69
CA PHE A 108 9.66 -11.51 2.38
C PHE A 108 9.06 -12.73 3.10
N GLU A 109 9.84 -13.80 3.22
CA GLU A 109 9.49 -15.02 3.94
C GLU A 109 9.20 -14.80 5.44
N THR A 110 9.84 -13.79 6.06
CA THR A 110 9.67 -13.48 7.48
C THR A 110 8.55 -12.49 7.77
N ILE A 111 7.82 -12.02 6.73
CA ILE A 111 6.77 -11.03 6.93
C ILE A 111 5.66 -11.58 7.85
N THR A 112 5.40 -12.89 7.80
CA THR A 112 4.37 -13.55 8.62
C THR A 112 4.67 -13.53 10.11
N ASP A 113 5.93 -13.35 10.51
CA ASP A 113 6.32 -13.13 11.91
C ASP A 113 5.92 -11.73 12.44
N TYR A 114 5.67 -10.77 11.54
CA TYR A 114 5.27 -9.43 11.94
C TYR A 114 3.76 -9.35 12.16
N PRO A 115 3.30 -8.64 13.20
CA PRO A 115 1.88 -8.38 13.39
C PRO A 115 1.40 -7.38 12.32
N VAL A 116 0.74 -7.91 11.28
CA VAL A 116 0.21 -7.14 10.15
C VAL A 116 -1.33 -7.09 10.18
N PRO A 117 -1.97 -6.08 9.56
CA PRO A 117 -3.41 -6.10 9.33
C PRO A 117 -3.85 -7.33 8.53
N ILE A 118 -5.05 -7.84 8.80
CA ILE A 118 -5.62 -9.00 8.08
C ILE A 118 -5.64 -8.83 6.56
N LEU A 119 -5.80 -7.59 6.06
CA LEU A 119 -5.74 -7.29 4.63
C LEU A 119 -4.36 -7.60 4.03
N ILE A 120 -3.29 -7.26 4.75
CA ILE A 120 -1.91 -7.51 4.34
C ILE A 120 -1.59 -8.99 4.49
N GLY A 121 -2.00 -9.63 5.60
CA GLY A 121 -1.89 -11.08 5.78
C GLY A 121 -2.51 -11.85 4.62
N ASN A 122 -3.78 -11.55 4.28
CA ASN A 122 -4.47 -12.18 3.15
C ASN A 122 -3.76 -11.93 1.80
N PHE A 123 -3.14 -10.76 1.61
CA PHE A 123 -2.36 -10.50 0.40
C PHE A 123 -1.12 -11.40 0.35
N ILE A 124 -0.37 -11.51 1.45
CA ILE A 124 0.84 -12.33 1.54
C ILE A 124 0.50 -13.80 1.28
N GLU A 125 -0.56 -14.33 1.89
CA GLU A 125 -1.02 -15.70 1.68
C GLU A 125 -1.34 -15.99 0.21
N VAL A 126 -2.00 -15.05 -0.49
CA VAL A 126 -2.33 -15.21 -1.92
C VAL A 126 -1.11 -15.00 -2.83
N PHE A 127 -0.18 -14.13 -2.42
CA PHE A 127 1.02 -13.83 -3.18
C PHE A 127 2.07 -14.95 -3.11
N HIS A 128 2.13 -15.71 -2.01
CA HIS A 128 3.06 -16.81 -1.77
C HIS A 128 2.70 -18.15 -2.46
N PHE A 129 1.82 -18.14 -3.47
CA PHE A 129 1.30 -19.33 -4.13
C PHE A 129 2.09 -19.77 -5.36
#